data_AF-A0A0T5NMG9-F1
#
_entry.id   AF-A0A0T5NMG9-F1
#
_cell.length_a   1.000
_cell.length_b   1.000
_cell.length_c   1.000
_cell.angle_alpha   90.00
_cell.angle_beta   90.00
_cell.angle_gamma   90.00
#
_symmetry.space_group_name_H-M   'P 1'
#
loop_
_entity.id
_entity.type
_entity.pdbx_description
1 polymer ?
#
loop_
_entity_poly.entity_id
_entity_poly.type
_entity_poly.pdbx_seq_one_letter_code
_entity_poly.pdbx_strand_id
1 'polypeptide(L)'
;MADPFIGQIVLFGGNFAPRNWAFCDGQLVAISQNSALFSILGTTYGGDGRTTFGLPDLRGRVPIGPRQGPGLTFYREGQKGGAEDVTLTQAEMPSHSHATNVQTTANMLAESRPG
;
A
#
# COMPACT_ATOMS: atom_id res chain seq x y z
N MET A 1 -14.43 -23.38 8.65
CA MET A 1 -13.45 -22.52 7.96
C MET A 1 -12.87 -23.34 6.82
N ALA A 2 -12.83 -22.83 5.58
CA ALA A 2 -12.20 -23.55 4.48
C ALA A 2 -10.68 -23.60 4.70
N ASP A 3 -10.04 -24.72 4.34
CA ASP A 3 -8.59 -24.83 4.38
C ASP A 3 -7.95 -23.78 3.44
N PRO A 4 -6.87 -23.10 3.88
CA PRO A 4 -6.20 -22.10 3.06
C PRO A 4 -5.53 -22.73 1.84
N PHE A 5 -5.49 -21.97 0.74
CA PHE A 5 -4.80 -22.41 -0.47
C PHE A 5 -3.29 -22.16 -0.37
N ILE A 6 -2.49 -23.01 -1.02
CA ILE A 6 -1.05 -22.79 -1.16
C ILE A 6 -0.83 -21.52 -2.00
N GLY A 7 0.05 -20.63 -1.53
CA GLY A 7 0.31 -19.33 -2.17
C GLY A 7 -0.69 -18.24 -1.79
N GLN A 8 -1.64 -18.51 -0.90
CA GLN A 8 -2.53 -17.49 -0.36
C GLN A 8 -1.72 -16.51 0.51
N ILE A 9 -1.96 -15.21 0.29
CA ILE A 9 -1.42 -14.13 1.12
C ILE A 9 -2.53 -13.66 2.06
N VAL A 10 -2.22 -13.54 3.34
CA VAL A 10 -3.14 -13.01 4.37
C VAL A 10 -2.40 -12.02 5.25
N LEU A 11 -3.13 -11.02 5.75
CA LEU A 11 -2.61 -10.16 6.80
C LEU A 11 -2.65 -10.91 8.13
N PHE A 12 -1.54 -10.84 8.86
CA PHE A 12 -1.37 -11.56 10.11
C PHE A 12 -0.82 -10.62 11.19
N GLY A 13 -1.47 -10.59 12.36
CA GLY A 13 -1.13 -9.68 13.45
C GLY A 13 -0.11 -10.23 14.47
N GLY A 14 0.38 -11.46 14.29
CA GLY A 14 1.39 -12.06 15.17
C GLY A 14 2.83 -11.83 14.68
N ASN A 15 3.81 -12.09 15.55
CA ASN A 15 5.23 -11.86 15.28
C ASN A 15 6.01 -13.11 14.80
N PHE A 16 5.34 -14.25 14.64
CA PHE A 16 5.92 -15.51 14.17
C PHE A 16 5.08 -16.07 13.04
N ALA A 17 5.72 -16.72 12.05
CA ALA A 17 4.99 -17.40 10.99
C ALA A 17 4.37 -18.69 11.57
N PRO A 18 3.04 -18.90 11.47
CA PRO A 18 2.43 -20.16 11.85
C PRO A 18 2.99 -21.33 11.02
N ARG A 19 2.76 -22.57 11.47
CA ARG A 19 3.19 -23.75 10.72
C ARG A 19 2.60 -23.76 9.31
N ASN A 20 3.42 -24.04 8.31
CA ASN A 20 3.10 -24.01 6.87
C ASN A 20 2.85 -22.59 6.30
N TRP A 21 3.16 -21.55 7.07
CA TRP A 21 3.16 -20.16 6.59
C TRP A 21 4.58 -19.61 6.64
N ALA A 22 4.80 -18.56 5.84
CA ALA A 22 6.03 -17.79 5.86
C ALA A 22 5.67 -16.31 5.71
N PHE A 23 6.44 -15.44 6.33
CA PHE A 23 6.29 -14.00 6.11
C PHE A 23 6.70 -13.61 4.69
N CYS A 24 6.00 -12.64 4.14
CA CYS A 24 6.31 -12.01 2.85
C CYS A 24 7.44 -10.99 3.01
N ASP A 25 8.64 -11.47 3.38
CA ASP A 25 9.82 -10.65 3.65
C ASP A 25 10.90 -10.73 2.56
N GLY A 26 10.57 -11.26 1.38
CA GLY A 26 11.53 -11.37 0.28
C GLY A 26 12.58 -12.48 0.43
N GLN A 27 12.39 -13.40 1.38
CA GLN A 27 13.34 -14.49 1.64
C GLN A 27 13.41 -15.51 0.50
N LEU A 28 14.59 -16.10 0.31
CA LEU A 28 14.79 -17.23 -0.60
C LEU A 28 14.49 -18.55 0.11
N VAL A 29 13.71 -19.40 -0.53
CA VAL A 29 13.24 -20.67 0.02
C VAL A 29 13.65 -21.82 -0.90
N ALA A 30 14.02 -22.96 -0.32
CA ALA A 30 14.42 -24.15 -1.07
C ALA A 30 13.25 -24.76 -1.85
N ILE A 31 13.44 -24.96 -3.17
CA ILE A 31 12.45 -25.59 -4.06
C ILE A 31 12.18 -27.03 -3.64
N SER A 32 13.21 -27.76 -3.20
CA SER A 32 13.11 -29.18 -2.81
C SER A 32 12.10 -29.43 -1.67
N GLN A 33 11.89 -28.45 -0.79
CA GLN A 33 10.97 -28.54 0.34
C GLN A 33 9.62 -27.88 0.06
N ASN A 34 9.51 -27.07 -1.01
CA ASN A 34 8.35 -26.21 -1.29
C ASN A 34 7.95 -26.27 -2.77
N SER A 35 8.01 -27.46 -3.38
CA SER A 35 7.78 -27.66 -4.81
C SER A 35 6.40 -27.20 -5.27
N ALA A 36 5.35 -27.43 -4.47
CA ALA A 36 3.99 -26.98 -4.76
C ALA A 36 3.89 -25.44 -4.79
N LEU A 37 4.53 -24.75 -3.85
CA LEU A 37 4.55 -23.28 -3.82
C LEU A 37 5.38 -22.71 -4.97
N PHE A 38 6.51 -23.34 -5.31
CA PHE A 38 7.33 -22.96 -6.46
C PHE A 38 6.56 -23.08 -7.78
N SER A 39 5.74 -24.11 -7.97
CA SER A 39 4.89 -24.23 -9.17
C SER A 39 3.90 -23.08 -9.35
N ILE A 40 3.58 -22.35 -8.28
CA ILE A 40 2.69 -21.19 -8.30
C ILE A 40 3.47 -19.89 -8.51
N LEU A 41 4.51 -19.65 -7.71
CA LEU A 41 5.24 -18.37 -7.69
C LEU A 41 6.35 -18.30 -8.75
N GLY A 42 6.91 -19.45 -9.14
CA GLY A 42 8.10 -19.53 -9.97
C GLY A 42 9.26 -18.73 -9.39
N THR A 43 9.99 -18.02 -10.25
CA THR A 43 11.08 -17.10 -9.87
C THR A 43 10.66 -15.64 -9.88
N THR A 44 9.34 -15.36 -9.88
CA THR A 44 8.79 -14.01 -10.02
C THR A 44 9.33 -13.04 -8.97
N TYR A 45 9.56 -13.53 -7.76
CA TYR A 45 10.05 -12.76 -6.62
C TYR A 45 11.55 -13.01 -6.32
N GLY A 46 12.28 -13.66 -7.24
CA GLY A 46 13.71 -13.92 -7.15
C GLY A 46 14.08 -15.40 -7.03
N GLY A 47 15.34 -15.65 -6.68
CA GLY A 47 15.95 -16.98 -6.63
C GLY A 47 16.53 -17.45 -7.96
N ASP A 48 17.14 -18.63 -7.95
CA ASP A 48 17.84 -19.19 -9.11
C ASP A 48 16.96 -20.11 -9.98
N GLY A 49 15.75 -20.44 -9.51
CA GLY A 49 14.81 -21.34 -10.18
C GLY A 49 15.28 -22.79 -10.28
N ARG A 50 16.39 -23.14 -9.62
CA ARG A 50 16.97 -24.50 -9.62
C ARG A 50 17.00 -25.08 -8.22
N THR A 51 17.51 -24.32 -7.25
CA THR A 51 17.62 -24.72 -5.85
C THR A 51 16.70 -23.88 -4.97
N THR A 52 16.48 -22.61 -5.33
CA THR A 52 15.75 -21.63 -4.54
C THR A 52 14.83 -20.75 -5.39
N PHE A 53 13.80 -20.23 -4.73
CA PHE A 53 12.91 -19.21 -5.27
C PHE A 53 12.59 -18.17 -4.20
N GLY A 54 12.22 -16.95 -4.61
CA GLY A 54 11.88 -15.87 -3.69
C GLY A 54 10.41 -15.86 -3.28
N LEU A 55 10.14 -15.43 -2.05
CA LEU A 55 8.81 -15.00 -1.62
C LEU A 55 8.59 -13.51 -1.91
N PRO A 56 7.33 -13.04 -1.97
CA PRO A 56 7.05 -11.60 -2.03
C PRO A 56 7.69 -10.83 -0.87
N ASP A 57 8.02 -9.56 -1.11
CA ASP A 57 8.49 -8.62 -0.09
C ASP A 57 7.47 -7.50 0.07
N LEU A 58 6.62 -7.62 1.09
CA LEU A 58 5.50 -6.72 1.38
C LEU A 58 5.78 -5.79 2.57
N ARG A 59 7.00 -5.76 3.08
CA ARG A 59 7.38 -4.82 4.15
C ARG A 59 7.29 -3.39 3.61
N GLY A 60 6.55 -2.54 4.31
CA GLY A 60 6.27 -1.15 3.88
C GLY A 60 5.36 -1.03 2.65
N ARG A 61 4.70 -2.11 2.21
CA ARG A 61 3.97 -2.17 0.94
C ARG A 61 2.59 -2.80 1.10
N VAL A 62 1.69 -2.41 0.21
CA VAL A 62 0.37 -3.04 0.08
C VAL A 62 0.32 -3.80 -1.25
N PRO A 63 -0.09 -5.08 -1.26
CA PRO A 63 -0.26 -5.82 -2.50
C PRO A 63 -1.42 -5.24 -3.32
N ILE A 64 -1.19 -5.03 -4.61
CA ILE A 64 -2.21 -4.62 -5.58
C ILE A 64 -2.37 -5.69 -6.66
N GLY A 65 -3.52 -5.71 -7.31
CA GLY A 65 -3.76 -6.61 -8.43
C GLY A 65 -2.78 -6.34 -9.57
N PRO A 66 -2.10 -7.37 -10.12
CA PRO A 66 -1.33 -7.23 -11.33
C PRO A 66 -2.25 -7.00 -12.54
N ARG A 67 -1.65 -6.61 -13.67
CA ARG A 67 -2.29 -6.44 -14.99
C ARG A 67 -3.07 -5.12 -15.11
N GLN A 68 -3.49 -4.84 -16.34
CA GLN A 68 -4.18 -3.61 -16.69
C GLN A 68 -5.68 -3.74 -16.41
N GLY A 69 -6.24 -2.78 -15.66
CA GLY A 69 -7.67 -2.53 -15.61
C GLY A 69 -8.04 -1.29 -16.44
N PRO A 70 -9.31 -1.12 -16.86
CA PRO A 70 -9.76 0.08 -17.55
C PRO A 70 -9.45 1.34 -16.73
N GLY A 71 -8.69 2.27 -17.30
CA GLY A 71 -8.28 3.51 -16.62
C GLY A 71 -7.20 3.34 -15.55
N LEU A 72 -6.63 2.14 -15.38
CA LEU A 72 -5.56 1.88 -14.40
C LEU A 72 -4.20 1.74 -15.07
N THR A 73 -3.17 2.13 -14.32
CA THR A 73 -1.76 1.86 -14.67
C THR A 73 -1.51 0.36 -14.73
N PHE A 74 -0.74 -0.08 -15.72
CA PHE A 74 -0.32 -1.48 -15.83
C PHE A 74 0.81 -1.79 -14.83
N TYR A 75 0.63 -2.85 -14.05
CA TYR A 75 1.67 -3.42 -13.18
C TYR A 75 1.96 -4.87 -13.57
N ARG A 76 3.25 -5.23 -13.71
CA ARG A 76 3.66 -6.64 -13.85
C ARG A 76 3.60 -7.33 -12.49
N GLU A 77 3.26 -8.61 -12.49
CA GLU A 77 3.39 -9.44 -11.28
C GLU A 77 4.82 -9.36 -10.73
N GLY A 78 4.97 -9.18 -9.41
CA GLY A 78 6.26 -9.00 -8.76
C GLY A 78 6.92 -7.62 -8.93
N GLN A 79 6.33 -6.71 -9.71
CA GLN A 79 6.83 -5.35 -9.83
C GLN A 79 6.71 -4.61 -8.50
N LYS A 80 7.82 -4.05 -8.02
CA LYS A 80 7.83 -3.13 -6.89
C LYS A 80 7.51 -1.72 -7.38
N GLY A 81 6.63 -1.02 -6.68
CA GLY A 81 6.22 0.35 -6.99
C GLY A 81 5.72 1.10 -5.75
N GLY A 82 5.24 2.32 -5.96
CA GLY A 82 4.82 3.23 -4.89
C GLY A 82 5.97 3.98 -4.23
N ALA A 83 5.63 4.87 -3.32
CA ALA A 83 6.55 5.63 -2.48
C ALA A 83 6.12 5.48 -1.01
N GLU A 84 7.08 5.22 -0.12
CA GLU A 84 6.84 5.10 1.32
C GLU A 84 6.64 6.48 1.98
N ASP A 85 7.34 7.49 1.45
CA ASP A 85 7.21 8.89 1.83
C ASP A 85 6.98 9.77 0.58
N VAL A 86 5.99 10.67 0.66
CA VAL A 86 5.69 11.68 -0.37
C VAL A 86 5.53 13.04 0.31
N THR A 87 6.30 14.04 -0.14
CA THR A 87 6.08 15.44 0.25
C THR A 87 5.12 16.08 -0.74
N LEU A 88 3.92 16.45 -0.29
CA LEU A 88 2.91 17.05 -1.15
C LEU A 88 3.29 18.48 -1.55
N THR A 89 3.23 18.74 -2.84
CA THR A 89 3.35 20.06 -3.44
C THR A 89 1.97 20.67 -3.71
N GLN A 90 1.91 21.99 -3.90
CA GLN A 90 0.64 22.66 -4.25
C GLN A 90 0.03 22.14 -5.55
N ALA A 91 0.86 21.68 -6.50
CA ALA A 91 0.41 21.11 -7.77
C ALA A 91 -0.27 19.74 -7.61
N GLU A 92 -0.03 19.04 -6.51
CA GLU A 92 -0.65 17.74 -6.19
C GLU A 92 -1.94 17.89 -5.39
N MET A 93 -2.35 19.13 -5.06
CA MET A 93 -3.61 19.42 -4.41
C MET A 93 -4.66 19.90 -5.43
N PRO A 94 -5.91 19.45 -5.36
CA PRO A 94 -6.99 20.03 -6.14
C PRO A 94 -7.11 21.54 -5.86
N SER A 95 -7.41 22.31 -6.92
CA SER A 95 -7.71 23.73 -6.79
C SER A 95 -8.91 23.92 -5.86
N HIS A 96 -8.72 24.70 -4.80
CA HIS A 96 -9.75 25.00 -3.80
C HIS A 96 -9.72 26.47 -3.41
N SER A 97 -10.84 26.97 -2.89
CA SER A 97 -11.01 28.36 -2.44
C SER A 97 -11.81 28.43 -1.16
N HIS A 98 -11.57 29.45 -0.34
CA HIS A 98 -12.32 29.71 0.88
C HIS A 98 -13.07 31.04 0.77
N ALA A 99 -14.35 31.04 1.12
CA ALA A 99 -15.09 32.29 1.30
C ALA A 99 -14.77 32.86 2.69
N THR A 100 -14.30 34.10 2.75
CA THR A 100 -14.06 34.80 4.02
C THR A 100 -15.38 35.33 4.55
N ASN A 101 -15.87 34.78 5.67
CA ASN A 101 -17.00 35.36 6.40
C ASN A 101 -16.47 36.44 7.36
N VAL A 102 -16.56 37.71 6.95
CA VAL A 102 -16.21 38.85 7.81
C VAL A 102 -17.48 39.39 8.44
N GLN A 103 -17.59 39.32 9.78
CA GLN A 103 -18.59 40.08 10.52
C GLN A 103 -17.98 41.41 10.95
N THR A 104 -18.46 42.52 10.38
CA THR A 104 -18.16 43.86 10.87
C THR A 104 -19.13 44.22 11.99
N THR A 105 -18.64 44.32 13.23
CA THR A 105 -19.41 44.95 14.33
C THR A 105 -19.27 46.46 14.19
N ALA A 106 -20.34 47.16 13.82
CA ALA A 106 -20.37 48.61 13.87
C ALA A 106 -20.41 49.03 15.35
N ASN A 107 -19.29 49.56 15.87
CA ASN A 107 -19.28 50.21 17.19
C ASN A 107 -19.94 51.58 17.01
N MET A 108 -21.27 51.63 17.12
CA MET A 108 -22.03 52.89 17.07
C MET A 108 -21.66 53.68 18.34
N LEU A 109 -20.68 54.59 18.22
CA LEU A 109 -20.42 55.58 19.27
C LEU A 109 -21.70 56.41 19.40
N ALA A 110 -22.42 56.23 20.52
CA ALA A 110 -23.57 57.05 20.83
C ALA A 110 -23.10 58.49 21.00
N GLU A 111 -23.33 59.33 19.98
CA GLU A 111 -23.07 60.75 20.08
C GLU A 111 -24.06 61.35 21.09
N SER A 112 -23.57 61.60 22.30
CA SER A 112 -24.30 62.31 23.34
C SER A 112 -24.59 63.73 22.84
N ARG A 113 -25.79 63.97 22.32
CA ARG A 113 -26.27 65.31 21.96
C ARG A 113 -26.26 66.20 23.21
N PRO A 114 -25.55 67.34 23.20
CA PRO A 114 -25.76 68.38 24.20
C PRO A 114 -26.94 69.25 23.77
N GLY A 115 -27.90 69.47 24.67
CA GLY A 115 -29.03 70.39 24.49
C GLY A 115 -30.34 69.82 24.99
#